data_AF-A0A645F113-F1
#
_entry.id   AF-A0A645F113-F1
#
_cell.length_a   1.000
_cell.length_b   1.000
_cell.length_c   1.000
_cell.angle_alpha   90.00
_cell.angle_beta   90.00
_cell.angle_gamma   90.00
#
_symmetry.space_group_name_H-M   'P 1'
#
loop_
_entity.id
_entity.type
_entity.pdbx_description
1 polymer ?
#
loop_
_entity_poly.entity_id
_entity_poly.type
_entity_poly.pdbx_seq_one_letter_code
_entity_poly.pdbx_strand_id
1 'polypeptide(L)'
;MISHEYCDMIILTEEDPRNENVLDICKAIASEIDDRYVIIENRYDAIRQAVEMANANDTILILGKGDEDYLAREFGDDPWMGDDKAARDILKKYYIKESNDESDE
;
A
#
# COMPACT_ATOMS: atom_id res chain seq x y z
N MET A 1 -9.14 16.41 1.48
CA MET A 1 -8.33 15.46 2.29
C MET A 1 -6.95 16.04 2.69
N ILE A 2 -6.47 15.86 3.93
CA ILE A 2 -5.18 16.44 4.41
C ILE A 2 -3.97 15.93 3.60
N SER A 3 -3.93 14.64 3.27
CA SER A 3 -2.77 14.04 2.58
C SER A 3 -2.48 14.69 1.22
N HIS A 4 -3.48 15.27 0.54
CA HIS A 4 -3.28 16.02 -0.70
C HIS A 4 -2.35 17.24 -0.57
N GLU A 5 -2.32 17.87 0.61
CA GLU A 5 -1.49 19.05 0.87
C GLU A 5 -0.03 18.70 1.18
N TYR A 6 0.23 17.49 1.64
CA TYR A 6 1.54 17.09 2.20
C TYR A 6 2.25 15.97 1.44
N CYS A 7 1.55 15.30 0.52
CA CYS A 7 2.11 14.21 -0.27
C CYS A 7 2.31 14.64 -1.73
N ASP A 8 3.43 14.24 -2.31
CA ASP A 8 3.70 14.41 -3.74
C ASP A 8 2.90 13.43 -4.60
N MET A 9 2.60 12.25 -4.05
CA MET A 9 1.81 11.19 -4.68
C MET A 9 0.98 10.44 -3.64
N ILE A 10 -0.22 10.01 -4.03
CA ILE A 10 -1.15 9.26 -3.19
C ILE A 10 -1.52 7.95 -3.89
N ILE A 11 -1.45 6.83 -3.16
CA ILE A 11 -1.98 5.54 -3.63
C ILE A 11 -3.19 5.20 -2.77
N LEU A 12 -4.37 5.14 -3.39
CA LEU A 12 -5.61 4.74 -2.73
C LEU A 12 -5.82 3.23 -2.91
N THR A 13 -6.16 2.56 -1.81
CA THR A 13 -6.30 1.10 -1.74
C THR A 13 -7.37 0.72 -0.73
N GLU A 14 -7.73 -0.56 -0.68
CA GLU A 14 -8.59 -1.10 0.36
C GLU A 14 -8.00 -0.99 1.78
N GLU A 15 -8.90 -0.87 2.75
CA GLU A 15 -8.62 -0.98 4.19
C GLU A 15 -9.57 -1.98 4.82
N ASP A 16 -10.86 -1.64 4.91
CA ASP A 16 -11.93 -2.51 5.43
C ASP A 16 -13.22 -2.24 4.66
N PRO A 17 -13.33 -2.70 3.40
CA PRO A 17 -14.44 -2.33 2.54
C PRO A 17 -15.78 -2.94 2.99
N ARG A 18 -15.78 -3.92 3.90
CA ARG A 18 -17.01 -4.58 4.38
C ARG A 18 -17.85 -5.07 3.18
N ASN A 19 -19.00 -4.46 2.94
CA ASN A 19 -19.91 -4.77 1.84
C ASN A 19 -19.89 -3.73 0.69
N GLU A 20 -19.01 -2.73 0.77
CA GLU A 20 -18.88 -1.69 -0.23
C GLU A 20 -17.84 -2.07 -1.29
N ASN A 21 -17.98 -1.48 -2.48
CA ASN A 21 -16.99 -1.67 -3.54
C ASN A 21 -15.77 -0.77 -3.28
N VAL A 22 -14.57 -1.36 -3.26
CA VAL A 22 -13.30 -0.65 -2.99
C VAL A 22 -13.10 0.51 -3.97
N LEU A 23 -13.35 0.29 -5.26
CA LEU A 23 -13.18 1.31 -6.28
C LEU A 23 -14.13 2.50 -6.09
N ASP A 24 -15.36 2.26 -5.63
CA ASP A 24 -16.33 3.32 -5.36
C ASP A 24 -15.90 4.17 -4.15
N ILE A 25 -15.42 3.54 -3.07
CA ILE A 25 -14.82 4.24 -1.92
C ILE A 25 -13.61 5.07 -2.38
N CYS A 26 -12.69 4.46 -3.13
CA CYS A 26 -11.50 5.15 -3.62
C CYS A 26 -11.86 6.34 -4.52
N LYS A 27 -12.87 6.22 -5.39
CA LYS A 27 -13.36 7.32 -6.24
C LYS A 27 -14.00 8.44 -5.43
N ALA A 28 -14.75 8.09 -4.38
CA ALA A 28 -15.32 9.09 -3.48
C ALA A 28 -14.20 9.90 -2.80
N ILE A 29 -13.17 9.23 -2.28
CA ILE A 29 -11.99 9.88 -1.70
C ILE A 29 -11.24 10.71 -2.73
N ALA A 30 -11.01 10.14 -3.92
CA ALA A 30 -10.32 10.80 -5.03
C ALA A 30 -11.01 12.09 -5.50
N SER A 31 -12.33 12.20 -5.34
CA SER A 31 -13.07 13.42 -5.70
C SER A 31 -12.66 14.65 -4.88
N GLU A 32 -11.97 14.46 -3.75
CA GLU A 32 -11.48 15.53 -2.86
C GLU A 32 -9.95 15.74 -2.92
N ILE A 33 -9.30 15.19 -3.95
CA ILE A 33 -7.85 15.22 -4.16
C ILE A 33 -7.61 15.71 -5.60
N ASP A 34 -6.49 16.39 -5.86
CA ASP A 34 -6.08 16.64 -7.26
C ASP A 34 -5.68 15.36 -8.00
N ASP A 35 -5.20 15.51 -9.24
CA ASP A 35 -4.84 14.41 -10.12
C ASP A 35 -3.56 13.62 -9.72
N ARG A 36 -2.95 13.88 -8.55
CA ARG A 36 -1.72 13.20 -8.08
C ARG A 36 -1.98 11.92 -7.30
N TYR A 37 -2.94 11.11 -7.77
CA TYR A 37 -3.24 9.81 -7.17
C TYR A 37 -3.28 8.68 -8.20
N VAL A 38 -3.13 7.46 -7.68
CA VAL A 38 -3.47 6.21 -8.39
C VAL A 38 -4.33 5.34 -7.48
N ILE A 39 -5.22 4.55 -8.07
CA ILE A 39 -6.05 3.58 -7.33
C ILE A 39 -5.49 2.18 -7.62
N ILE A 40 -5.12 1.47 -6.57
CA ILE A 40 -4.72 0.06 -6.61
C ILE A 40 -5.50 -0.63 -5.51
N GLU A 41 -6.54 -1.38 -5.88
CA GLU A 41 -7.51 -1.90 -4.90
C GLU A 41 -6.88 -2.86 -3.89
N ASN A 42 -5.95 -3.73 -4.35
CA ASN A 42 -5.29 -4.69 -3.48
C ASN A 42 -4.21 -4.02 -2.62
N ARG A 43 -4.35 -4.13 -1.29
CA ARG A 43 -3.44 -3.46 -0.34
C ARG A 43 -1.98 -3.87 -0.47
N TYR A 44 -1.71 -5.15 -0.73
CA TYR A 44 -0.33 -5.63 -0.92
C TYR A 44 0.28 -5.04 -2.20
N ASP A 45 -0.47 -5.03 -3.30
CA ASP A 45 -0.02 -4.47 -4.57
C ASP A 45 0.16 -2.96 -4.50
N ALA A 46 -0.68 -2.26 -3.73
CA ALA A 46 -0.54 -0.83 -3.50
C ALA A 46 0.76 -0.49 -2.75
N ILE A 47 1.07 -1.24 -1.69
CA ILE A 47 2.34 -1.11 -0.95
C ILE A 47 3.52 -1.47 -1.86
N ARG A 48 3.40 -2.53 -2.67
CA ARG A 48 4.45 -2.93 -3.64
C ARG A 48 4.72 -1.80 -4.63
N GLN A 49 3.67 -1.23 -5.21
CA GLN A 49 3.80 -0.13 -6.16
C GLN A 49 4.44 1.10 -5.52
N ALA A 50 4.07 1.44 -4.27
CA ALA A 50 4.70 2.55 -3.55
C ALA A 50 6.22 2.32 -3.40
N VAL A 51 6.63 1.09 -3.05
CA VAL A 51 8.04 0.74 -2.89
C VAL A 51 8.79 0.77 -4.22
N GLU A 52 8.21 0.24 -5.29
CA GLU A 52 8.83 0.24 -6.63
C GLU A 52 8.97 1.63 -7.25
N MET A 53 8.06 2.54 -6.93
CA MET A 53 8.10 3.92 -7.43
C MET A 53 9.03 4.84 -6.64
N ALA A 54 9.32 4.50 -5.38
CA ALA A 54 10.13 5.32 -4.50
C ALA A 54 11.61 5.30 -4.93
N ASN A 55 12.20 6.48 -5.00
CA ASN A 55 13.63 6.64 -5.19
C ASN A 55 14.36 6.67 -3.84
N ALA A 56 15.70 6.60 -3.91
CA ALA A 56 16.52 6.89 -2.74
C ALA A 56 16.15 8.26 -2.15
N ASN A 57 15.94 8.28 -0.83
CA ASN A 57 15.52 9.43 -0.01
C ASN A 57 14.04 9.79 -0.08
N ASP A 58 13.22 9.07 -0.83
CA ASP A 58 11.76 9.18 -0.72
C ASP A 58 11.28 8.54 0.59
N THR A 59 10.16 9.06 1.11
CA THR A 59 9.51 8.52 2.31
C THR A 59 8.15 7.98 1.94
N ILE A 60 7.91 6.70 2.23
CA ILE A 60 6.60 6.05 2.06
C ILE A 60 5.91 6.04 3.42
N LEU A 61 4.67 6.54 3.46
CA LEU A 61 3.81 6.50 4.64
C LEU A 61 2.61 5.59 4.36
N ILE A 62 2.50 4.50 5.11
CA ILE A 62 1.37 3.56 5.04
C ILE A 62 0.44 3.85 6.22
N LEU A 63 -0.83 4.18 5.94
CA LEU A 63 -1.82 4.62 6.93
C LEU A 63 -3.10 3.76 6.87
N GLY A 64 -3.92 3.86 7.91
CA GLY A 64 -5.19 3.16 8.07
C GLY A 64 -5.12 2.10 9.18
N LYS A 65 -4.52 0.95 8.87
CA LYS A 65 -4.58 -0.27 9.70
C LYS A 65 -3.63 -0.35 10.90
N GLY A 66 -2.40 0.14 10.76
CA GLY A 66 -1.40 -0.03 11.81
C GLY A 66 -0.98 -1.50 11.99
N ASP A 67 -1.17 -2.07 13.20
CA ASP A 67 -0.72 -3.42 13.58
C ASP A 67 -1.79 -4.51 13.36
N GLU A 68 -2.89 -4.18 12.66
CA GLU A 68 -3.96 -5.11 12.35
C GLU A 68 -3.56 -6.12 11.26
N ASP A 69 -3.95 -7.39 11.46
CA ASP A 69 -3.62 -8.54 10.62
C ASP A 69 -4.86 -9.15 9.94
N TYR A 70 -5.87 -8.31 9.66
CA TYR A 70 -7.05 -8.71 8.89
C TYR A 70 -7.61 -7.56 8.03
N LEU A 71 -8.45 -7.88 7.05
CA LEU A 71 -9.29 -6.92 6.31
C LEU A 71 -10.76 -7.31 6.51
N ALA A 72 -11.58 -6.40 7.04
CA ALA A 72 -12.99 -6.66 7.28
C ALA A 72 -13.78 -6.68 5.97
N ARG A 73 -14.52 -7.78 5.73
CA ARG A 73 -15.43 -7.99 4.59
C ARG A 73 -16.87 -8.17 5.07
N GLU A 74 -17.79 -8.28 4.11
CA GLU A 74 -19.23 -8.44 4.38
C GLU A 74 -19.54 -9.67 5.25
N PHE A 75 -18.80 -10.76 5.04
CA PHE A 75 -19.07 -12.06 5.68
C PHE A 75 -17.97 -12.49 6.68
N GLY A 76 -17.21 -11.53 7.21
CA GLY A 76 -16.13 -11.79 8.16
C GLY A 76 -14.80 -11.20 7.70
N ASP A 77 -13.73 -11.59 8.39
CA ASP A 77 -12.42 -10.98 8.21
C ASP A 77 -11.52 -11.86 7.33
N ASP A 78 -11.01 -11.27 6.25
CA ASP A 78 -9.97 -11.90 5.44
C ASP A 78 -8.61 -11.77 6.14
N PRO A 79 -7.77 -12.82 6.17
CA PRO A 79 -6.44 -12.72 6.74
C PRO A 79 -5.59 -11.68 6.01
N TRP A 80 -4.92 -10.81 6.78
CA TRP A 80 -3.94 -9.85 6.28
C TRP A 80 -2.63 -10.02 7.02
N MET A 81 -1.50 -9.85 6.33
CA MET A 81 -0.22 -10.05 7.00
C MET A 81 0.18 -8.91 7.94
N GLY A 82 -0.45 -7.74 7.81
CA GLY A 82 -0.04 -6.49 8.45
C GLY A 82 0.90 -5.69 7.53
N ASP A 83 0.76 -4.36 7.59
CA ASP A 83 1.44 -3.43 6.68
C ASP A 83 2.97 -3.49 6.84
N ASP A 84 3.46 -3.63 8.07
CA ASP A 84 4.88 -3.75 8.37
C ASP A 84 5.47 -5.04 7.79
N LYS A 85 4.74 -6.16 7.88
CA LYS A 85 5.16 -7.46 7.32
C LYS A 85 5.13 -7.41 5.80
N ALA A 86 4.11 -6.82 5.21
CA ALA A 86 4.01 -6.62 3.76
C ALA A 86 5.18 -5.78 3.23
N ALA A 87 5.44 -4.61 3.83
CA ALA A 87 6.54 -3.74 3.42
C ALA A 87 7.91 -4.45 3.54
N ARG A 88 8.17 -5.16 4.64
CA ARG A 88 9.41 -5.93 4.83
C ARG A 88 9.55 -7.06 3.81
N ASP A 89 8.47 -7.79 3.52
CA ASP A 89 8.46 -8.88 2.55
C ASP A 89 8.77 -8.37 1.14
N ILE A 90 8.14 -7.26 0.73
CA ILE A 90 8.36 -6.60 -0.56
C ILE A 90 9.82 -6.11 -0.68
N LEU A 91 10.33 -5.37 0.32
CA LEU A 91 11.72 -4.90 0.31
C LEU A 91 12.71 -6.07 0.20
N LYS A 92 12.46 -7.18 0.91
CA LYS A 92 13.29 -8.38 0.82
C LYS A 92 13.25 -9.04 -0.56
N LYS A 93 12.05 -9.16 -1.14
CA LYS A 93 11.85 -9.83 -2.43
C LYS A 93 12.46 -9.07 -3.59
N TYR A 94 12.31 -7.75 -3.62
CA TYR A 94 12.62 -6.94 -4.80
C TYR A 94 13.92 -6.15 -4.71
N TYR A 95 14.43 -5.86 -3.50
CA TYR A 95 15.61 -5.00 -3.34
C TYR A 95 16.78 -5.65 -2.59
N ILE A 96 16.53 -6.59 -1.67
CA ILE A 96 17.62 -7.21 -0.87
C ILE A 96 18.14 -8.51 -1.53
N LYS A 97 17.37 -9.11 -2.45
CA LYS A 97 17.78 -10.37 -3.10
C LYS A 97 18.92 -10.22 -4.12
N GLU A 98 19.27 -9.02 -4.56
CA GLU A 98 20.39 -8.81 -5.50
C GLU A 98 21.78 -8.81 -4.84
N SER A 99 21.89 -8.94 -3.50
CA SER A 99 23.17 -8.76 -2.79
C SER A 99 23.90 -10.05 -2.38
N ASN A 100 23.40 -11.25 -2.73
CA ASN A 100 23.97 -12.53 -2.24
C ASN A 100 24.43 -13.51 -3.33
N ASP A 101 24.56 -13.09 -4.61
CA ASP A 101 25.01 -13.97 -5.71
C ASP A 101 26.36 -13.56 -6.35
N GLU A 102 27.24 -12.84 -5.64
CA GLU A 102 28.64 -12.62 -6.08
C GLU A 102 29.65 -12.77 -4.93
N SER A 103 29.89 -14.01 -4.50
CA SER A 103 31.21 -14.50 -4.06
C SER A 103 31.08 -15.96 -3.64
N ASP A 104 31.43 -16.89 -4.53
CA ASP A 104 32.05 -18.19 -4.20
C ASP A 104 32.36 -18.94 -5.52
N GLU A 105 33.32 -18.43 -6.29
CA GLU A 105 34.25 -19.24 -7.11
C GLU A 105 35.68 -18.66 -7.00
#